data_AF-A0A503HSR3-F1
#
_entry.id   AF-A0A503HSR3-F1
#
_cell.length_a   1.000
_cell.length_b   1.000
_cell.length_c   1.000
_cell.angle_alpha   90.00
_cell.angle_beta   90.00
_cell.angle_gamma   90.00
#
_symmetry.space_group_name_H-M   'P 1'
#
loop_
_entity.id
_entity.type
_entity.pdbx_description
1 polymer ?
#
loop_
_entity_poly.entity_id
_entity_poly.type
_entity_poly.pdbx_seq_one_letter_code
_entity_poly.pdbx_strand_id
1 'polypeptide(L)'
;MTTFDEDAALRRLAEAGLPHDGEEGPLFPCAWHARVFGLIIALVENKQVAWGTFQARLVSHLREHLSETVAHSNQAINQHYFDSWLGAAQETLVAEGFLADDELGGQEKRIREAVAKVKNDQIMSREA
;
A
#
# COMPACT_ATOMS: atom_id res chain seq x y z
N MET A 1 14.44 26.78 -1.54
CA MET A 1 12.99 26.81 -1.84
C MET A 1 12.77 25.91 -3.05
N THR A 2 12.86 24.58 -2.88
CA THR A 2 13.00 23.61 -3.99
C THR A 2 12.52 22.20 -3.63
N THR A 3 12.63 21.79 -2.37
CA THR A 3 12.24 20.44 -1.90
C THR A 3 10.72 20.19 -1.92
N PHE A 4 9.90 21.23 -1.77
CA PHE A 4 8.44 21.13 -1.79
C PHE A 4 7.87 20.82 -3.20
N ASP A 5 8.64 21.13 -4.26
CA ASP A 5 8.19 20.98 -5.65
C ASP A 5 8.53 19.58 -6.22
N GLU A 6 9.66 19.00 -5.79
CA GLU A 6 10.06 17.62 -6.14
C GLU A 6 9.11 16.57 -5.52
N ASP A 7 8.71 16.74 -4.25
CA ASP A 7 7.74 15.85 -3.60
C ASP A 7 6.37 15.92 -4.31
N ALA A 8 5.97 17.09 -4.78
CA ALA A 8 4.74 17.26 -5.56
C ALA A 8 4.84 16.62 -6.95
N ALA A 9 5.99 16.70 -7.61
CA ALA A 9 6.23 16.04 -8.89
C ALA A 9 6.25 14.51 -8.77
N LEU A 10 6.90 13.97 -7.75
CA LEU A 10 6.91 12.53 -7.46
C LEU A 10 5.53 11.99 -7.10
N ARG A 11 4.74 12.75 -6.33
CA ARG A 11 3.33 12.41 -6.06
C ARG A 11 2.50 12.41 -7.33
N ARG A 12 2.62 13.44 -8.17
CA ARG A 12 1.93 13.50 -9.48
C ARG A 12 2.30 12.33 -10.39
N LEU A 13 3.57 11.92 -10.42
CA LEU A 13 4.01 10.74 -11.18
C LEU A 13 3.38 9.45 -10.63
N ALA A 14 3.30 9.30 -9.31
CA ALA A 14 2.64 8.17 -8.68
C ALA A 14 1.11 8.17 -8.93
N GLU A 15 0.50 9.35 -8.95
CA GLU A 15 -0.93 9.55 -9.23
C GLU A 15 -1.28 9.35 -10.71
N ALA A 16 -0.40 9.71 -11.64
CA ALA A 16 -0.61 9.49 -13.08
C ALA A 16 -0.73 8.01 -13.46
N GLY A 17 -0.22 7.11 -12.61
CA GLY A 17 -0.37 5.66 -12.77
C GLY A 17 -1.63 5.07 -12.15
N LEU A 18 -2.48 5.89 -11.51
CA LEU A 18 -3.70 5.43 -10.87
C LEU A 18 -4.86 5.34 -11.87
N PRO A 19 -5.66 4.25 -11.82
CA PRO A 19 -6.92 4.20 -12.54
C PRO A 19 -7.80 5.40 -12.19
N HIS A 20 -8.36 6.04 -13.21
CA HIS A 20 -9.29 7.18 -13.08
C HIS A 20 -10.67 6.78 -13.58
N ASP A 21 -11.71 7.30 -12.94
CA ASP A 21 -13.11 7.17 -13.39
C ASP A 21 -13.52 8.24 -14.42
N GLY A 22 -12.57 9.05 -14.87
CA GLY A 22 -12.76 10.09 -15.88
C GLY A 22 -13.21 11.44 -15.29
N GLU A 23 -14.29 11.48 -14.53
CA GLU A 23 -14.92 12.74 -14.05
C GLU A 23 -14.75 13.03 -12.55
N GLU A 24 -14.59 12.01 -11.68
CA GLU A 24 -14.51 12.19 -10.21
C GLU A 24 -13.09 12.08 -9.66
N GLY A 25 -12.13 11.57 -10.44
CA GLY A 25 -10.70 11.60 -10.16
C GLY A 25 -10.06 10.22 -10.06
N PRO A 26 -8.94 10.08 -9.31
CA PRO A 26 -8.32 8.79 -9.09
C PRO A 26 -9.24 7.88 -8.26
N LEU A 27 -9.48 6.65 -8.73
CA LEU A 27 -10.26 5.64 -8.02
C LEU A 27 -9.66 5.26 -6.66
N PHE A 28 -8.36 5.49 -6.49
CA PHE A 28 -7.62 5.19 -5.27
C PHE A 28 -6.96 6.47 -4.72
N PRO A 29 -7.07 6.74 -3.40
CA PRO A 29 -6.42 7.91 -2.80
C PRO A 29 -4.90 7.93 -2.89
N CYS A 30 -4.26 6.77 -3.06
CA CYS A 30 -2.82 6.71 -3.23
C CYS A 30 -2.38 5.47 -4.04
N ALA A 31 -1.17 5.53 -4.59
CA ALA A 31 -0.63 4.49 -5.46
C ALA A 31 -0.56 3.10 -4.81
N TRP A 32 -0.26 3.02 -3.51
CA TRP A 32 -0.13 1.71 -2.86
C TRP A 32 -1.49 1.03 -2.62
N HIS A 33 -2.58 1.78 -2.44
CA HIS A 33 -3.93 1.23 -2.37
C HIS A 33 -4.29 0.47 -3.65
N ALA A 34 -4.01 1.06 -4.82
CA ALA A 34 -4.26 0.42 -6.11
C ALA A 34 -3.39 -0.84 -6.30
N ARG A 35 -2.15 -0.82 -5.82
CA ARG A 35 -1.23 -1.96 -5.93
C ARG A 35 -1.68 -3.17 -5.11
N VAL A 36 -2.06 -2.97 -3.85
CA VAL A 36 -2.52 -4.09 -3.00
C VAL A 36 -3.83 -4.67 -3.51
N PHE A 37 -4.75 -3.81 -3.94
CA PHE A 37 -6.01 -4.25 -4.55
C PHE A 37 -5.74 -5.05 -5.82
N GLY A 38 -5.00 -4.49 -6.78
CA GLY A 38 -4.70 -5.14 -8.05
C GLY A 38 -3.97 -6.46 -7.88
N LEU A 39 -3.04 -6.55 -6.93
CA LEU A 39 -2.32 -7.79 -6.62
C LEU A 39 -3.27 -8.91 -6.20
N ILE A 40 -4.12 -8.66 -5.21
CA ILE A 40 -5.03 -9.69 -4.70
C ILE A 40 -6.08 -10.07 -5.75
N ILE A 41 -6.66 -9.10 -6.44
CA ILE A 41 -7.62 -9.39 -7.50
C ILE A 41 -6.98 -10.24 -8.60
N ALA A 42 -5.77 -9.91 -9.04
CA ALA A 42 -5.05 -10.72 -10.02
C ALA A 42 -4.80 -12.15 -9.54
N LEU A 43 -4.41 -12.36 -8.28
CA LEU A 43 -4.21 -13.71 -7.73
C LEU A 43 -5.52 -14.51 -7.66
N VAL A 44 -6.63 -13.84 -7.34
CA VAL A 44 -7.97 -14.45 -7.28
C VAL A 44 -8.47 -14.82 -8.67
N GLU A 45 -8.33 -13.91 -9.65
CA GLU A 45 -8.71 -14.17 -11.04
C GLU A 45 -7.89 -15.31 -11.66
N ASN A 46 -6.61 -15.41 -11.31
CA ASN A 46 -5.74 -16.50 -11.71
C ASN A 46 -5.94 -17.79 -10.88
N LYS A 47 -6.91 -17.82 -9.96
CA LYS A 47 -7.25 -18.97 -9.09
C LYS A 47 -6.10 -19.44 -8.21
N GLN A 48 -5.12 -18.57 -7.98
CA GLN A 48 -3.99 -18.82 -7.09
C GLN A 48 -4.38 -18.58 -5.63
N VAL A 49 -5.39 -17.74 -5.39
CA VAL A 49 -5.98 -17.48 -4.08
C VAL A 49 -7.49 -17.62 -4.19
N ALA A 50 -8.11 -18.34 -3.26
CA ALA A 50 -9.57 -18.37 -3.18
C ALA A 50 -10.10 -17.07 -2.54
N TRP A 51 -11.04 -16.39 -3.22
CA TRP A 51 -11.63 -15.15 -2.70
C TRP A 51 -12.19 -15.30 -1.28
N GLY A 52 -12.91 -16.39 -1.00
CA GLY A 52 -13.49 -16.64 0.32
C GLY A 52 -12.45 -16.73 1.44
N THR A 53 -11.27 -17.27 1.15
CA THR A 53 -10.16 -17.36 2.11
C THR A 53 -9.59 -15.98 2.41
N PHE A 54 -9.29 -15.19 1.38
CA PHE A 54 -8.82 -13.81 1.55
C PHE A 54 -9.87 -12.94 2.26
N GLN A 55 -11.13 -13.03 1.85
CA GLN A 55 -12.23 -12.26 2.43
C GLN A 55 -12.40 -12.54 3.93
N ALA A 56 -12.24 -13.79 4.37
CA ALA A 56 -12.32 -14.12 5.79
C ALA A 56 -11.24 -13.40 6.61
N ARG A 57 -10.00 -13.37 6.12
CA ARG A 57 -8.88 -12.63 6.75
C ARG A 57 -9.13 -11.13 6.78
N LEU A 58 -9.58 -10.56 5.66
CA LEU A 58 -9.92 -9.15 5.56
C LEU A 58 -11.00 -8.75 6.59
N VAL A 59 -12.02 -9.58 6.76
CA VAL A 59 -13.06 -9.34 7.77
C VAL A 59 -12.49 -9.38 9.20
N SER A 60 -11.52 -10.25 9.48
CA SER A 60 -10.85 -10.27 10.79
C SER A 60 -10.13 -8.95 11.05
N HIS A 61 -9.26 -8.52 10.12
CA HIS A 61 -8.52 -7.27 10.23
C HIS A 61 -9.42 -6.04 10.34
N LEU A 62 -10.53 -6.00 9.59
CA LEU A 62 -11.49 -4.90 9.69
C LEU A 62 -12.13 -4.83 11.08
N ARG A 63 -12.47 -5.98 11.68
CA ARG A 63 -13.05 -6.04 13.03
C ARG A 63 -12.07 -5.58 14.10
N GLU A 64 -10.81 -5.98 13.99
CA GLU A 64 -9.73 -5.57 14.89
C GLU A 64 -9.58 -4.04 14.87
N HIS A 65 -9.40 -3.44 13.69
CA HIS A 65 -9.28 -1.99 13.55
C HIS A 65 -10.53 -1.20 13.97
N LEU A 66 -11.74 -1.72 13.70
CA LEU A 66 -13.00 -1.12 14.15
C LEU A 66 -13.15 -1.15 15.68
N SER A 67 -12.59 -2.15 16.35
CA SER A 67 -12.61 -2.25 17.81
C SER A 67 -11.61 -1.30 18.49
N GLU A 68 -10.51 -0.98 17.80
CA GLU A 68 -9.43 -0.13 18.30
C GLU A 68 -9.67 1.37 18.05
N THR A 69 -10.53 1.71 17.07
CA THR A 69 -10.66 3.09 16.58
C THR A 69 -12.01 3.72 16.95
N VAL A 70 -11.97 4.73 17.82
CA VAL A 70 -13.14 5.58 18.21
C VAL A 70 -13.35 6.77 17.24
N ALA A 71 -12.58 6.87 16.14
CA ALA A 71 -12.58 8.04 15.26
C ALA A 71 -13.61 7.95 14.11
N HIS A 72 -14.65 8.78 14.17
CA HIS A 72 -15.77 8.85 13.22
C HIS A 72 -15.52 9.62 11.90
N SER A 73 -14.26 9.77 11.44
CA SER A 73 -14.00 10.50 10.18
C SER A 73 -13.90 9.55 8.98
N ASN A 74 -14.54 9.91 7.86
CA ASN A 74 -14.51 9.11 6.62
C ASN A 74 -13.08 8.86 6.10
N GLN A 75 -12.15 9.79 6.36
CA GLN A 75 -10.76 9.63 5.96
C GLN A 75 -10.01 8.60 6.81
N ALA A 76 -10.25 8.58 8.13
CA ALA A 76 -9.69 7.54 9.00
C ALA A 76 -10.25 6.16 8.60
N ILE A 77 -11.55 6.07 8.33
CA ILE A 77 -12.21 4.84 7.87
C ILE A 77 -11.56 4.31 6.57
N ASN A 78 -11.32 5.18 5.58
CA ASN A 78 -10.68 4.79 4.32
C ASN A 78 -9.22 4.35 4.50
N GLN A 79 -8.47 4.98 5.41
CA GLN A 79 -7.10 4.58 5.69
C GLN A 79 -7.06 3.21 6.36
N HIS A 80 -7.88 3.00 7.39
CA HIS A 80 -7.99 1.70 8.07
C HIS A 80 -8.45 0.58 7.13
N TYR A 81 -9.30 0.90 6.16
CA TYR A 81 -9.75 -0.06 5.17
C TYR A 81 -8.59 -0.65 4.35
N PHE A 82 -7.73 0.20 3.78
CA PHE A 82 -6.61 -0.29 2.99
C PHE A 82 -5.47 -0.86 3.84
N ASP A 83 -5.32 -0.42 5.09
CA ASP A 83 -4.42 -1.07 6.04
C ASP A 83 -4.90 -2.51 6.36
N SER A 84 -6.21 -2.72 6.55
CA SER A 84 -6.78 -4.06 6.71
C SER A 84 -6.61 -4.93 5.45
N TRP A 85 -6.70 -4.34 4.26
CA TRP A 85 -6.35 -5.04 3.01
C TRP A 85 -4.89 -5.46 2.97
N LEU A 86 -3.98 -4.60 3.40
CA LEU A 86 -2.55 -4.91 3.41
C LEU A 86 -2.24 -6.05 4.39
N GLY A 87 -2.78 -6.01 5.61
CA GLY A 87 -2.61 -7.08 6.60
C GLY A 87 -3.12 -8.42 6.09
N ALA A 88 -4.37 -8.44 5.58
CA ALA A 88 -4.96 -9.65 5.02
C ALA A 88 -4.20 -10.18 3.80
N ALA A 89 -3.64 -9.28 2.98
CA ALA A 89 -2.82 -9.65 1.83
C ALA A 89 -1.52 -10.30 2.28
N GLN A 90 -0.82 -9.73 3.26
CA GLN A 90 0.41 -10.29 3.81
C GLN A 90 0.17 -11.69 4.39
N GLU A 91 -0.84 -11.85 5.25
CA GLU A 91 -1.19 -13.15 5.83
C GLU A 91 -1.54 -14.17 4.73
N THR A 92 -2.23 -13.71 3.68
CA THR A 92 -2.58 -14.59 2.55
C THR A 92 -1.38 -15.04 1.75
N LEU A 93 -0.46 -14.13 1.43
CA LEU A 93 0.73 -14.47 0.67
C LEU A 93 1.65 -15.42 1.46
N VAL A 94 1.75 -15.26 2.77
CA VAL A 94 2.50 -16.18 3.64
C VAL A 94 1.81 -17.55 3.69
N ALA A 95 0.50 -17.59 3.93
CA ALA A 95 -0.22 -18.85 4.07
C ALA A 95 -0.30 -19.67 2.78
N GLU A 96 -0.36 -19.02 1.62
CA GLU A 96 -0.35 -19.67 0.31
C GLU A 96 1.08 -19.96 -0.19
N GLY A 97 2.11 -19.61 0.60
CA GLY A 97 3.51 -19.93 0.32
C GLY A 97 4.20 -19.05 -0.74
N PHE A 98 3.61 -17.89 -1.07
CA PHE A 98 4.24 -16.91 -1.95
C PHE A 98 5.37 -16.13 -1.27
N LEU A 99 5.33 -16.02 0.05
CA LEU A 99 6.32 -15.32 0.86
C LEU A 99 6.68 -16.16 2.08
N ALA A 100 7.94 -16.10 2.51
CA ALA A 100 8.31 -16.56 3.85
C ALA A 100 7.96 -15.49 4.91
N ASP A 101 7.67 -15.93 6.13
CA ASP A 101 7.22 -15.07 7.24
C ASP A 101 8.25 -13.98 7.61
N ASP A 102 9.54 -14.27 7.47
CA ASP A 102 10.64 -13.34 7.75
C ASP A 102 11.08 -12.49 6.54
N GLU A 103 10.57 -12.80 5.35
CA GLU A 103 11.01 -12.16 4.10
C GLU A 103 10.56 -10.70 4.02
N LEU A 104 9.34 -10.41 4.48
CA LEU A 104 8.74 -9.07 4.42
C LEU A 104 9.52 -8.04 5.23
N GLY A 105 9.86 -8.35 6.48
CA GLY A 105 10.64 -7.44 7.33
C GLY A 105 12.02 -7.13 6.75
N GLY A 106 12.66 -8.14 6.14
CA GLY A 106 13.94 -7.98 5.45
C GLY A 106 13.83 -7.08 4.21
N GLN A 107 12.79 -7.26 3.39
CA GLN A 107 12.56 -6.42 2.21
C GLN A 107 12.22 -4.98 2.58
N GLU A 108 11.37 -4.77 3.58
CA GLU A 108 10.98 -3.44 4.05
C GLU A 108 12.21 -2.65 4.51
N LYS A 109 13.06 -3.28 5.34
CA LYS A 109 14.31 -2.67 5.80
C LYS A 109 15.21 -2.27 4.63
N ARG A 110 15.42 -3.18 3.66
CA ARG A 110 16.23 -2.90 2.47
C ARG A 110 15.69 -1.70 1.68
N ILE A 111 14.38 -1.64 1.46
CA ILE A 111 13.75 -0.54 0.74
C ILE A 111 13.92 0.78 1.50
N ARG A 112 13.68 0.79 2.82
CA ARG A 112 13.88 2.00 3.65
C ARG A 112 15.32 2.49 3.59
N GLU A 113 16.29 1.58 3.70
CA GLU A 113 17.72 1.91 3.59
C GLU A 113 18.08 2.46 2.20
N ALA A 114 17.57 1.85 1.13
CA ALA A 114 17.78 2.32 -0.24
C ALA A 114 17.19 3.73 -0.46
N VAL A 115 15.96 3.98 0.01
CA VAL A 115 15.32 5.30 -0.06
C VAL A 115 16.10 6.34 0.73
N ALA A 116 16.56 6.00 1.94
CA ALA A 116 17.38 6.88 2.77
C ALA A 116 18.69 7.25 2.07
N LYS A 117 19.35 6.28 1.44
CA LYS A 117 20.58 6.49 0.67
C LYS A 117 20.35 7.42 -0.53
N VAL A 118 19.33 7.15 -1.35
CA VAL A 118 19.00 8.00 -2.51
C VAL A 118 18.72 9.44 -2.08
N LYS A 119 17.98 9.62 -0.99
CA LYS A 119 17.70 10.95 -0.44
C LYS A 119 18.98 11.66 -0.01
N ASN A 120 19.90 10.96 0.64
CA ASN A 120 21.17 11.52 1.08
C ASN A 120 22.04 11.93 -0.12
N ASP A 121 22.14 11.08 -1.14
CA ASP A 121 22.93 11.35 -2.35
C ASP A 121 22.38 12.57 -3.12
N GLN A 122 21.05 12.73 -3.18
CA GLN A 122 20.40 13.91 -3.78
C GLN A 122 20.64 15.21 -3.00
N ILE A 123 20.70 15.14 -1.66
CA ILE A 123 21.01 16.29 -0.81
C ILE A 123 22.47 16.71 -1.02
N MET A 124 23.41 15.75 -0.98
CA MET A 124 24.84 16.03 -1.16
C MET A 124 25.16 16.55 -2.56
N SER A 125 24.46 16.08 -3.61
CA SER A 125 24.62 16.60 -4.98
C SER A 125 24.02 17.99 -5.20
N ARG A 126 23.19 18.49 -4.28
CA ARG A 126 22.61 19.85 -4.32
C ARG A 126 23.45 20.89 -3.57
N GLU A 127 24.35 20.44 -2.70
CA GLU A 127 25.23 21.31 -1.88
C GLU A 127 26.64 21.49 -2.48
N ALA A 128 26.98 20.74 -3.53
CA ALA A 128 28.24 20.82 -4.29
C ALA A 128 28.08 21.67 -5.55
#